data_AF-A0A9D8A3R6-F1
#
_entry.id   AF-A0A9D8A3R6-F1
#
_cell.length_a   1.000
_cell.length_b   1.000
_cell.length_c   1.000
_cell.angle_alpha   90.00
_cell.angle_beta   90.00
_cell.angle_gamma   90.00
#
_symmetry.space_group_name_H-M   'P 1'
#
loop_
_entity.id
_entity.type
_entity.pdbx_description
1 polymer ?
#
loop_
_entity_poly.entity_id
_entity_poly.type
_entity_poly.pdbx_seq_one_letter_code
_entity_poly.pdbx_strand_id
1 'polypeptide(L)'
;MKFKPLILFITMQKYARFISQMAIMRFRIINEKRCRVTEMNYSRIILGYSLAFAASLSAMSLLTTVQAQVPTLKLNKTQFVYQGAFRFKISTFGASRLSFQQGTFTVNPNSNSIYIIGHDHHQAIAEFPIPALVNSTSLEDLPVVQPLQNFVTLLERVPSGNPDIIDKITGLELVNGQLIANATGFYDGEGDNTDTTFVIRDPSNLAGSAIDGFFKLEARSHASGWMTRIPIEWQSALESSYITGFASNYAINSRNSIGPSAFTFSPDQVLNDATIASPVIQTTTLLDFSVDHRLHPEPYNGFGTNDIWTEVSEAYLGFIAPSTATYVTVGNSGGHGPLGIGYKITQENGHLCGGPCPYDYTDHYNYIWLWDVNDLLKVKTGEINSYDVRPYEYGELVLPFQDTGLTYNLIGAADFDPTTDLLYILLKRGDPLQSAFEQAPIMVVYKLDLVRPNPPTGVSVK
;
A
#
# COMPACT_ATOMS: atom_id res chain seq x y z
N MET A 1 52.98 13.06 -27.59
CA MET A 1 54.08 12.48 -26.77
C MET A 1 53.45 11.83 -25.53
N LYS A 2 53.65 10.51 -25.40
CA LYS A 2 53.42 9.63 -24.22
C LYS A 2 52.08 9.71 -23.46
N PHE A 3 51.18 8.78 -23.85
CA PHE A 3 50.15 8.18 -23.00
C PHE A 3 50.71 6.97 -22.23
N LYS A 4 50.32 6.80 -20.96
CA LYS A 4 50.15 5.51 -20.25
C LYS A 4 49.45 5.75 -18.89
N PRO A 5 48.27 5.13 -18.63
CA PRO A 5 47.75 4.90 -17.29
C PRO A 5 48.03 3.44 -16.87
N LEU A 6 48.35 3.23 -15.59
CA LEU A 6 48.41 1.93 -14.93
C LEU A 6 47.66 2.07 -13.61
N ILE A 7 46.81 1.07 -13.31
CA ILE A 7 46.15 0.70 -12.04
C ILE A 7 44.65 0.51 -12.30
N LEU A 8 44.30 -0.68 -12.82
CA LEU A 8 43.04 -1.37 -12.51
C LEU A 8 43.09 -2.83 -12.98
N PHE A 9 44.05 -3.62 -12.52
CA PHE A 9 44.06 -5.08 -12.71
C PHE A 9 45.02 -5.67 -11.69
N ILE A 10 44.56 -5.94 -10.47
CA ILE A 10 45.05 -6.93 -9.49
C ILE A 10 44.10 -6.82 -8.30
N THR A 11 43.01 -7.58 -8.33
CA THR A 11 42.26 -7.96 -7.11
C THR A 11 41.32 -9.16 -7.31
N MET A 12 41.16 -9.67 -8.54
CA MET A 12 40.43 -10.92 -8.82
C MET A 12 41.30 -12.17 -9.05
N GLN A 13 42.55 -12.18 -8.58
CA GLN A 13 43.42 -13.37 -8.67
C GLN A 13 43.83 -13.99 -7.32
N LYS A 14 43.36 -13.44 -6.19
CA LYS A 14 43.69 -13.96 -4.85
C LYS A 14 42.59 -14.78 -4.18
N TYR A 15 41.35 -14.76 -4.67
CA TYR A 15 40.26 -15.57 -4.10
C TYR A 15 40.14 -16.99 -4.68
N ALA A 16 40.66 -17.25 -5.89
CA ALA A 16 40.57 -18.57 -6.53
C ALA A 16 41.62 -19.60 -6.04
N ARG A 17 42.60 -19.20 -5.21
CA ARG A 17 43.63 -20.12 -4.67
C ARG A 17 43.34 -20.62 -3.24
N PHE A 18 42.32 -20.10 -2.57
CA PHE A 18 42.01 -20.49 -1.19
C PHE A 18 41.04 -21.68 -1.09
N ILE A 19 40.23 -21.92 -2.13
CA ILE A 19 39.21 -22.99 -2.12
C ILE A 19 39.79 -24.34 -2.58
N SER A 20 40.91 -24.37 -3.31
CA SER A 20 41.49 -25.62 -3.84
C SER A 20 42.42 -26.37 -2.87
N GLN A 21 42.67 -25.86 -1.66
CA GLN A 21 43.53 -26.54 -0.66
C GLN A 21 42.78 -27.24 0.49
N MET A 22 41.46 -27.06 0.63
CA MET A 22 40.69 -27.73 1.70
C MET A 22 40.18 -29.14 1.35
N ALA A 23 40.34 -29.61 0.11
CA ALA A 23 39.88 -30.94 -0.32
C ALA A 23 40.94 -32.06 -0.24
N ILE A 24 42.17 -31.76 0.18
CA ILE A 24 43.27 -32.75 0.26
C ILE A 24 43.86 -32.76 1.67
N MET A 25 43.03 -32.96 2.69
CA MET A 25 43.55 -33.30 4.02
C MET A 25 42.48 -33.98 4.87
N ARG A 26 42.33 -35.30 4.67
CA ARG A 26 41.95 -36.30 5.70
C ARG A 26 41.71 -37.63 4.99
N PHE A 27 42.76 -38.44 4.82
CA PHE A 27 42.66 -39.91 4.81
C PHE A 27 44.05 -40.54 4.79
N ARG A 28 44.56 -40.84 5.99
CA ARG A 28 45.67 -41.77 6.33
C ARG A 28 45.75 -41.72 7.85
N ILE A 29 45.51 -42.78 8.63
CA ILE A 29 46.13 -44.11 8.72
C ILE A 29 45.13 -44.99 9.53
N ILE A 30 44.93 -46.28 9.24
CA ILE A 30 45.41 -47.44 10.03
C ILE A 30 45.33 -48.72 9.17
N ASN A 31 46.28 -49.60 9.47
CA ASN A 31 46.84 -50.75 8.76
C ASN A 31 46.03 -52.06 8.69
N GLU A 32 46.45 -52.86 7.70
CA GLU A 32 46.56 -54.34 7.66
C GLU A 32 45.30 -55.23 7.67
N LYS A 33 45.02 -55.88 6.52
CA LYS A 33 45.31 -57.31 6.30
C LYS A 33 45.11 -57.73 4.84
N ARG A 34 45.95 -58.67 4.41
CA ARG A 34 46.04 -59.28 3.08
C ARG A 34 44.73 -59.94 2.63
N CYS A 35 44.36 -59.77 1.36
CA CYS A 35 43.91 -60.87 0.51
C CYS A 35 44.06 -60.51 -0.97
N ARG A 36 44.78 -61.32 -1.74
CA ARG A 36 44.74 -61.34 -3.22
C ARG A 36 43.38 -61.86 -3.65
N VAL A 37 42.85 -61.37 -4.78
CA VAL A 37 42.31 -62.17 -5.91
C VAL A 37 41.76 -61.25 -7.02
N THR A 38 42.22 -61.53 -8.23
CA THR A 38 41.69 -61.24 -9.59
C THR A 38 41.56 -59.83 -10.14
N GLU A 39 42.29 -59.64 -11.24
CA GLU A 39 42.02 -58.70 -12.33
C GLU A 39 40.54 -58.72 -12.76
N MET A 40 39.91 -57.55 -12.83
CA MET A 40 38.67 -57.37 -13.57
C MET A 40 38.57 -55.92 -14.10
N ASN A 41 38.73 -55.80 -15.41
CA ASN A 41 38.10 -54.82 -16.31
C ASN A 41 38.15 -53.32 -15.95
N TYR A 42 39.21 -52.66 -16.42
CA TYR A 42 39.41 -51.20 -16.46
C TYR A 42 38.58 -50.45 -17.54
N SER A 43 37.36 -50.91 -17.86
CA SER A 43 36.52 -50.27 -18.90
C SER A 43 35.13 -49.81 -18.45
N ARG A 44 34.90 -49.66 -17.13
CA ARG A 44 33.60 -49.16 -16.61
C ARG A 44 33.68 -48.04 -15.55
N ILE A 45 34.82 -47.36 -15.40
CA ILE A 45 35.00 -46.24 -14.46
C ILE A 45 35.27 -44.91 -15.20
N ILE A 46 34.76 -44.76 -16.43
CA ILE A 46 34.74 -43.47 -17.15
C ILE A 46 33.31 -43.05 -17.58
N LEU A 47 32.29 -43.85 -17.23
CA LEU A 47 30.87 -43.50 -17.46
C LEU A 47 30.07 -43.19 -16.19
N GLY A 48 30.74 -43.05 -15.03
CA GLY A 48 30.08 -42.79 -13.73
C GLY A 48 30.17 -41.34 -13.23
N TYR A 49 31.11 -40.54 -13.74
CA TYR A 49 31.32 -39.16 -13.29
C TYR A 49 30.77 -38.09 -14.25
N SER A 50 30.26 -38.50 -15.42
CA SER A 50 29.62 -37.60 -16.40
C SER A 50 28.11 -37.44 -16.18
N LEU A 51 27.49 -38.28 -15.33
CA LEU A 51 26.05 -38.24 -15.05
C LEU A 51 25.70 -37.47 -13.76
N ALA A 52 26.63 -37.34 -12.81
CA ALA A 52 26.38 -36.56 -11.59
C ALA A 52 26.56 -35.04 -11.77
N PHE A 53 27.42 -34.61 -12.71
CA PHE A 53 27.57 -33.18 -13.04
C PHE A 53 26.54 -32.67 -14.05
N ALA A 54 26.02 -33.57 -14.91
CA ALA A 54 24.91 -33.25 -15.79
C ALA A 54 23.58 -33.18 -15.03
N ALA A 55 23.38 -34.01 -13.98
CA ALA A 55 22.20 -33.94 -13.12
C ALA A 55 22.18 -32.69 -12.23
N SER A 56 23.34 -32.16 -11.80
CA SER A 56 23.41 -30.90 -11.05
C SER A 56 23.24 -29.66 -11.92
N LEU A 57 23.65 -29.67 -13.20
CA LEU A 57 23.34 -28.57 -14.13
C LEU A 57 21.92 -28.66 -14.73
N SER A 58 21.32 -29.85 -14.79
CA SER A 58 19.94 -30.03 -15.28
C SER A 58 18.91 -29.79 -14.16
N ALA A 59 19.28 -29.96 -12.88
CA ALA A 59 18.46 -29.55 -11.75
C ALA A 59 18.56 -28.05 -11.43
N MET A 60 19.66 -27.39 -11.83
CA MET A 60 19.83 -25.93 -11.69
C MET A 60 19.23 -25.12 -12.85
N SER A 61 18.69 -25.78 -13.88
CA SER A 61 18.07 -25.16 -15.06
C SER A 61 16.56 -25.44 -15.18
N LEU A 62 15.93 -25.93 -14.11
CA LEU A 62 14.50 -26.25 -14.06
C LEU A 62 13.72 -25.46 -13.00
N LEU A 63 14.29 -24.35 -12.49
CA LEU A 63 13.63 -23.46 -11.53
C LEU A 63 13.43 -22.02 -12.02
N THR A 64 13.75 -21.72 -13.27
CA THR A 64 13.51 -20.39 -13.85
C THR A 64 12.59 -20.49 -15.04
N THR A 65 11.54 -19.66 -15.00
CA THR A 65 10.55 -19.33 -16.01
C THR A 65 9.38 -20.29 -16.24
N VAL A 66 8.74 -20.69 -15.13
CA VAL A 66 7.27 -20.70 -15.10
C VAL A 66 6.80 -19.80 -13.97
N GLN A 67 7.22 -18.52 -13.99
CA GLN A 67 6.34 -17.48 -13.45
C GLN A 67 5.22 -17.42 -14.48
N ALA A 68 4.17 -18.22 -14.31
CA ALA A 68 2.94 -18.03 -15.07
C ALA A 68 2.62 -16.53 -14.97
N GLN A 69 2.48 -15.86 -16.11
CA GLN A 69 2.28 -14.41 -16.17
C GLN A 69 0.97 -14.09 -15.47
N VAL A 70 1.06 -13.79 -14.17
CA VAL A 70 -0.09 -13.46 -13.34
C VAL A 70 -0.78 -12.27 -14.03
N PRO A 71 -2.08 -12.37 -14.35
CA PRO A 71 -2.74 -11.37 -15.18
C PRO A 71 -2.75 -10.02 -14.47
N THR A 72 -2.75 -8.93 -15.24
CA THR A 72 -3.03 -7.60 -14.71
C THR A 72 -4.53 -7.31 -14.76
N LEU A 73 -5.03 -6.57 -13.77
CA LEU A 73 -6.37 -5.98 -13.80
C LEU A 73 -6.48 -4.94 -14.92
N LYS A 74 -7.71 -4.69 -15.37
CA LYS A 74 -8.06 -3.57 -16.24
C LYS A 74 -9.08 -2.67 -15.54
N LEU A 75 -9.11 -1.40 -15.90
CA LEU A 75 -10.08 -0.47 -15.38
C LEU A 75 -11.38 -0.62 -16.19
N ASN A 76 -12.28 -1.48 -15.72
CA ASN A 76 -13.60 -1.61 -16.33
C ASN A 76 -14.66 -2.06 -15.33
N LYS A 77 -15.93 -1.87 -15.72
CA LYS A 77 -17.10 -2.24 -14.90
C LYS A 77 -17.25 -3.73 -14.64
N THR A 78 -16.61 -4.58 -15.45
CA THR A 78 -16.65 -6.03 -15.21
C THR A 78 -15.75 -6.43 -14.06
N GLN A 79 -14.68 -5.69 -13.78
CA GLN A 79 -13.72 -6.01 -12.71
C GLN A 79 -14.04 -5.34 -11.38
N PHE A 80 -14.79 -4.24 -11.38
CA PHE A 80 -15.27 -3.58 -10.16
C PHE A 80 -16.80 -3.67 -10.10
N VAL A 81 -17.31 -4.73 -9.49
CA VAL A 81 -18.74 -5.04 -9.45
C VAL A 81 -19.38 -4.47 -8.19
N TYR A 82 -20.20 -3.44 -8.34
CA TYR A 82 -20.92 -2.82 -7.22
C TYR A 82 -21.80 -3.84 -6.48
N GLN A 83 -21.59 -3.96 -5.17
CA GLN A 83 -22.33 -4.88 -4.29
C GLN A 83 -23.42 -4.18 -3.47
N GLY A 84 -23.29 -2.87 -3.28
CA GLY A 84 -24.24 -2.07 -2.54
C GLY A 84 -23.58 -0.97 -1.71
N ALA A 85 -24.39 -0.31 -0.92
CA ALA A 85 -23.95 0.77 -0.05
C ALA A 85 -24.68 0.73 1.31
N PHE A 86 -24.15 1.50 2.25
CA PHE A 86 -24.82 1.79 3.51
C PHE A 86 -24.41 3.16 4.05
N ARG A 87 -25.23 3.69 4.95
CA ARG A 87 -25.14 5.04 5.49
C ARG A 87 -24.79 4.99 6.96
N PHE A 88 -24.18 6.05 7.46
CA PHE A 88 -23.88 6.21 8.88
C PHE A 88 -24.84 7.19 9.52
N LYS A 89 -25.35 6.88 10.71
CA LYS A 89 -26.20 7.82 11.45
C LYS A 89 -25.42 9.09 11.77
N ILE A 90 -25.97 10.24 11.41
CA ILE A 90 -25.39 11.53 11.78
C ILE A 90 -25.74 11.83 13.25
N SER A 91 -24.72 11.89 14.09
CA SER A 91 -24.79 12.28 15.50
C SER A 91 -23.37 12.39 16.06
N THR A 92 -23.23 13.05 17.20
CA THR A 92 -22.05 12.90 18.05
C THR A 92 -22.19 11.64 18.88
N PHE A 93 -21.16 10.79 18.86
CA PHE A 93 -21.06 9.56 19.62
C PHE A 93 -19.74 9.54 20.39
N GLY A 94 -19.77 9.83 21.69
CA GLY A 94 -18.52 10.00 22.47
C GLY A 94 -17.79 11.27 22.05
N ALA A 95 -16.50 11.16 21.75
CA ALA A 95 -15.62 12.31 21.48
C ALA A 95 -15.76 12.91 20.07
N SER A 96 -16.52 12.29 19.15
CA SER A 96 -16.57 12.72 17.76
C SER A 96 -17.86 12.36 17.02
N ARG A 97 -17.89 12.64 15.72
CA ARG A 97 -18.96 12.44 14.74
C ARG A 97 -18.33 12.19 13.37
N LEU A 98 -19.08 11.65 12.40
CA LEU A 98 -18.53 11.31 11.07
C LEU A 98 -18.56 12.45 10.04
N SER A 99 -19.26 13.54 10.30
CA SER A 99 -19.20 14.71 9.44
C SER A 99 -17.79 15.31 9.42
N PHE A 100 -17.37 15.85 8.28
CA PHE A 100 -16.05 16.48 8.12
C PHE A 100 -14.88 15.57 8.53
N GLN A 101 -15.04 14.25 8.44
CA GLN A 101 -13.93 13.32 8.58
C GLN A 101 -13.00 13.42 7.36
N GLN A 102 -11.69 13.34 7.58
CA GLN A 102 -10.65 13.48 6.55
C GLN A 102 -9.84 12.20 6.37
N GLY A 103 -10.58 11.12 6.21
CA GLY A 103 -10.07 9.86 5.75
C GLY A 103 -9.59 8.92 6.85
N THR A 104 -9.37 7.68 6.40
CA THR A 104 -8.93 6.52 7.17
C THR A 104 -10.04 5.72 7.87
N PHE A 105 -10.11 4.44 7.48
CA PHE A 105 -10.77 3.37 8.21
C PHE A 105 -10.05 2.06 7.88
N THR A 106 -10.34 1.01 8.64
CA THR A 106 -9.97 -0.37 8.29
C THR A 106 -11.15 -1.31 8.55
N VAL A 107 -11.27 -2.35 7.74
CA VAL A 107 -12.26 -3.41 7.87
C VAL A 107 -11.80 -4.41 8.93
N ASN A 108 -12.72 -4.76 9.83
CA ASN A 108 -12.57 -5.88 10.74
C ASN A 108 -13.39 -7.07 10.21
N PRO A 109 -12.79 -7.98 9.41
CA PRO A 109 -13.54 -9.07 8.79
C PRO A 109 -14.09 -10.07 9.80
N ASN A 110 -13.51 -10.15 11.01
CA ASN A 110 -13.90 -11.13 12.03
C ASN A 110 -15.24 -10.78 12.71
N SER A 111 -15.60 -9.51 12.77
CA SER A 111 -16.84 -9.03 13.40
C SER A 111 -17.77 -8.32 12.41
N ASN A 112 -17.45 -8.34 11.12
CA ASN A 112 -18.19 -7.64 10.07
C ASN A 112 -18.43 -6.17 10.45
N SER A 113 -17.36 -5.47 10.80
CA SER A 113 -17.36 -4.09 11.26
C SER A 113 -16.21 -3.31 10.64
N ILE A 114 -16.18 -1.99 10.87
CA ILE A 114 -15.08 -1.12 10.49
C ILE A 114 -14.63 -0.29 11.69
N TYR A 115 -13.32 -0.09 11.83
CA TYR A 115 -12.77 0.96 12.68
C TYR A 115 -12.56 2.19 11.82
N ILE A 116 -13.13 3.33 12.22
CA ILE A 116 -13.19 4.53 11.40
C ILE A 116 -12.89 5.77 12.22
N ILE A 117 -12.22 6.73 11.60
CA ILE A 117 -11.90 8.02 12.20
C ILE A 117 -13.07 8.98 12.03
N GLY A 118 -13.36 9.72 13.10
CA GLY A 118 -14.38 10.75 13.08
C GLY A 118 -13.88 12.06 12.46
N HIS A 119 -14.52 13.15 12.87
CA HIS A 119 -14.23 14.51 12.44
C HIS A 119 -12.73 14.85 12.49
N ASP A 120 -12.26 15.58 11.48
CA ASP A 120 -10.84 15.91 11.27
C ASP A 120 -10.15 16.60 12.46
N HIS A 121 -10.85 17.45 13.21
CA HIS A 121 -10.29 18.10 14.41
C HIS A 121 -10.27 17.22 15.66
N HIS A 122 -10.98 16.08 15.67
CA HIS A 122 -11.08 15.24 16.86
C HIS A 122 -10.13 14.04 16.82
N GLN A 123 -9.83 13.49 15.62
CA GLN A 123 -8.93 12.35 15.45
C GLN A 123 -9.23 11.18 16.39
N ALA A 124 -10.53 10.91 16.57
CA ALA A 124 -11.04 9.88 17.43
C ALA A 124 -11.46 8.67 16.60
N ILE A 125 -11.28 7.46 17.12
CA ILE A 125 -11.64 6.20 16.46
C ILE A 125 -12.90 5.63 17.10
N ALA A 126 -13.82 5.14 16.28
CA ALA A 126 -14.99 4.34 16.68
C ALA A 126 -15.05 3.05 15.88
N GLU A 127 -15.92 2.13 16.31
CA GLU A 127 -16.25 0.93 15.55
C GLU A 127 -17.71 0.97 15.11
N PHE A 128 -17.98 0.69 13.83
CA PHE A 128 -19.33 0.62 13.25
C PHE A 128 -19.58 -0.75 12.62
N PRO A 129 -20.81 -1.29 12.66
CA PRO A 129 -21.12 -2.54 11.99
C PRO A 129 -21.23 -2.32 10.48
N ILE A 130 -20.84 -3.33 9.71
CA ILE A 130 -21.17 -3.45 8.29
C ILE A 130 -22.54 -4.15 8.21
N PRO A 131 -23.60 -3.50 7.70
CA PRO A 131 -24.90 -4.14 7.56
C PRO A 131 -24.91 -5.08 6.35
N ALA A 132 -25.99 -5.83 6.15
CA ALA A 132 -26.23 -6.46 4.86
C ALA A 132 -26.26 -5.38 3.76
N LEU A 133 -25.47 -5.58 2.70
CA LEU A 133 -25.34 -4.61 1.62
C LEU A 133 -26.62 -4.57 0.78
N VAL A 134 -27.09 -3.35 0.49
CA VAL A 134 -28.23 -3.13 -0.41
C VAL A 134 -27.69 -2.61 -1.73
N ASN A 135 -27.90 -3.37 -2.80
CA ASN A 135 -27.57 -2.97 -4.16
C ASN A 135 -28.60 -1.96 -4.70
N SER A 136 -28.54 -0.73 -4.20
CA SER A 136 -29.35 0.40 -4.66
C SER A 136 -28.47 1.64 -4.76
N THR A 137 -28.79 2.50 -5.74
CA THR A 137 -28.21 3.83 -5.87
C THR A 137 -29.14 4.92 -5.36
N SER A 138 -30.19 4.56 -4.60
CA SER A 138 -31.10 5.48 -3.92
C SER A 138 -30.77 5.51 -2.42
N LEU A 139 -30.51 6.70 -1.88
CA LEU A 139 -30.15 6.89 -0.46
C LEU A 139 -31.23 6.42 0.52
N GLU A 140 -32.51 6.49 0.12
CA GLU A 140 -33.65 6.11 0.96
C GLU A 140 -33.73 4.59 1.19
N ASP A 141 -33.18 3.80 0.26
CA ASP A 141 -33.20 2.33 0.34
C ASP A 141 -32.07 1.78 1.22
N LEU A 142 -31.06 2.60 1.51
CA LEU A 142 -29.84 2.13 2.16
C LEU A 142 -30.01 2.01 3.68
N PRO A 143 -29.44 0.96 4.29
CA PRO A 143 -29.44 0.81 5.74
C PRO A 143 -28.58 1.91 6.38
N VAL A 144 -29.04 2.40 7.55
CA VAL A 144 -28.33 3.39 8.36
C VAL A 144 -27.81 2.73 9.63
N VAL A 145 -26.50 2.78 9.88
CA VAL A 145 -25.86 2.15 11.04
C VAL A 145 -25.46 3.14 12.13
N GLN A 146 -25.37 2.66 13.37
CA GLN A 146 -24.85 3.37 14.54
C GLN A 146 -23.59 2.64 15.07
N PRO A 147 -22.72 3.31 15.83
CA PRO A 147 -21.48 2.68 16.29
C PRO A 147 -21.74 1.50 17.24
N LEU A 148 -20.91 0.47 17.15
CA LEU A 148 -20.76 -0.59 18.16
C LEU A 148 -19.97 -0.08 19.37
N GLN A 149 -18.98 0.77 19.12
CA GLN A 149 -18.17 1.47 20.12
C GLN A 149 -18.08 2.94 19.76
N ASN A 150 -18.30 3.83 20.74
CA ASN A 150 -18.25 5.29 20.52
C ASN A 150 -16.85 5.78 20.17
N PHE A 151 -16.76 7.01 19.65
CA PHE A 151 -15.48 7.64 19.32
C PHE A 151 -14.65 7.93 20.57
N VAL A 152 -13.37 7.55 20.53
CA VAL A 152 -12.37 7.77 21.59
C VAL A 152 -11.11 8.42 21.00
N THR A 153 -10.59 9.45 21.68
CA THR A 153 -9.31 10.08 21.34
C THR A 153 -8.13 9.25 21.87
N LEU A 154 -7.10 9.05 21.04
CA LEU A 154 -6.03 8.08 21.31
C LEU A 154 -4.61 8.65 21.24
N LEU A 155 -4.37 9.69 20.42
CA LEU A 155 -3.04 10.26 20.20
C LEU A 155 -2.37 10.72 21.52
N GLU A 156 -3.12 11.35 22.41
CA GLU A 156 -2.61 11.85 23.70
C GLU A 156 -2.34 10.74 24.73
N ARG A 157 -2.80 9.50 24.47
CA ARG A 157 -2.62 8.35 25.36
C ARG A 157 -1.33 7.57 25.09
N VAL A 158 -0.60 7.95 24.05
CA VAL A 158 0.67 7.32 23.68
C VAL A 158 1.72 7.62 24.79
N PRO A 159 2.34 6.61 25.43
CA PRO A 159 3.21 6.81 26.59
C PRO A 159 4.44 7.67 26.34
N SER A 160 4.97 7.69 25.10
CA SER A 160 6.08 8.57 24.73
C SER A 160 5.73 10.06 24.73
N GLY A 161 4.44 10.40 24.83
CA GLY A 161 3.93 11.72 24.47
C GLY A 161 3.90 11.89 22.95
N ASN A 162 3.79 13.15 22.51
CA ASN A 162 3.67 13.54 21.10
C ASN A 162 4.67 14.68 20.76
N PRO A 163 5.99 14.39 20.75
CA PRO A 163 7.02 15.41 20.55
C PRO A 163 6.97 16.05 19.16
N ASP A 164 6.57 15.29 18.13
CA ASP A 164 6.46 15.76 16.75
C ASP A 164 5.11 16.44 16.43
N ILE A 165 4.25 16.61 17.44
CA ILE A 165 2.96 17.31 17.34
C ILE A 165 2.06 16.68 16.24
N ILE A 166 2.08 15.35 16.18
CA ILE A 166 1.28 14.54 15.29
C ILE A 166 -0.21 14.74 15.59
N ASP A 167 -1.00 15.12 14.58
CA ASP A 167 -2.39 15.55 14.76
C ASP A 167 -3.35 15.02 13.68
N LYS A 168 -2.89 14.10 12.84
CA LYS A 168 -3.68 13.40 11.83
C LYS A 168 -3.36 11.92 11.84
N ILE A 169 -4.34 11.09 12.10
CA ILE A 169 -4.27 9.65 11.88
C ILE A 169 -4.61 9.42 10.41
N THR A 170 -3.73 8.70 9.71
CA THR A 170 -3.70 8.59 8.25
C THR A 170 -3.76 7.16 7.76
N GLY A 171 -3.57 6.19 8.64
CA GLY A 171 -3.71 4.77 8.34
C GLY A 171 -4.25 4.00 9.53
N LEU A 172 -5.03 2.97 9.24
CA LEU A 172 -5.46 1.97 10.20
C LEU A 172 -5.33 0.60 9.55
N GLU A 173 -4.90 -0.40 10.31
CA GLU A 173 -4.93 -1.80 9.88
C GLU A 173 -5.04 -2.73 11.08
N LEU A 174 -5.92 -3.74 10.97
CA LEU A 174 -6.11 -4.74 12.01
C LEU A 174 -5.16 -5.93 11.80
N VAL A 175 -4.15 -6.06 12.66
CA VAL A 175 -3.14 -7.13 12.58
C VAL A 175 -3.12 -7.93 13.87
N ASN A 176 -3.31 -9.25 13.76
CA ASN A 176 -3.30 -10.19 14.89
C ASN A 176 -4.21 -9.76 16.06
N GLY A 177 -5.37 -9.16 15.75
CA GLY A 177 -6.34 -8.69 16.74
C GLY A 177 -5.99 -7.37 17.42
N GLN A 178 -4.91 -6.72 17.01
CA GLN A 178 -4.52 -5.37 17.46
C GLN A 178 -4.68 -4.38 16.31
N LEU A 179 -4.94 -3.13 16.63
CA LEU A 179 -5.13 -2.08 15.63
C LEU A 179 -3.87 -1.23 15.54
N ILE A 180 -3.18 -1.30 14.41
CA ILE A 180 -2.03 -0.45 14.09
C ILE A 180 -2.56 0.82 13.46
N ALA A 181 -2.07 1.97 13.90
CA ALA A 181 -2.44 3.26 13.37
C ALA A 181 -1.21 4.02 12.89
N ASN A 182 -1.25 4.49 11.64
CA ASN A 182 -0.31 5.49 11.14
C ASN A 182 -0.88 6.89 11.39
N ALA A 183 -0.01 7.84 11.66
CA ALA A 183 -0.32 9.22 11.93
C ALA A 183 0.84 10.14 11.52
N THR A 184 0.53 11.41 11.25
CA THR A 184 1.45 12.45 10.81
C THR A 184 0.96 13.83 11.27
N GLY A 185 1.82 14.85 11.28
CA GLY A 185 1.38 16.24 11.37
C GLY A 185 0.72 16.71 10.07
N PHE A 186 -0.39 17.46 10.17
CA PHE A 186 -1.04 18.12 9.02
C PHE A 186 -0.10 19.11 8.32
N TYR A 187 0.71 19.81 9.12
CA TYR A 187 1.66 20.80 8.65
C TYR A 187 2.99 20.61 9.36
N ASP A 188 4.05 20.42 8.59
CA ASP A 188 5.42 20.24 9.05
C ASP A 188 6.35 20.92 8.04
N GLY A 189 6.58 22.22 8.28
CA GLY A 189 7.34 23.10 7.39
C GLY A 189 8.80 22.72 7.26
N GLU A 190 9.37 22.10 8.29
CA GLU A 190 10.78 21.68 8.33
C GLU A 190 10.97 20.27 7.75
N GLY A 191 9.90 19.48 7.64
CA GLY A 191 9.94 18.11 7.12
C GLY A 191 10.66 17.14 8.06
N ASP A 192 10.66 17.43 9.36
CA ASP A 192 11.48 16.75 10.36
C ASP A 192 10.68 15.80 11.26
N ASN A 193 9.36 15.69 11.07
CA ASN A 193 8.55 14.68 11.75
C ASN A 193 9.09 13.26 11.48
N THR A 194 9.28 12.50 12.55
CA THR A 194 9.77 11.12 12.55
C THR A 194 8.83 10.13 13.21
N ASP A 195 7.99 10.58 14.15
CA ASP A 195 6.94 9.78 14.77
C ASP A 195 5.82 9.53 13.76
N THR A 196 5.45 8.25 13.59
CA THR A 196 4.49 7.86 12.54
C THR A 196 3.45 6.88 12.99
N THR A 197 3.73 6.01 13.97
CA THR A 197 2.90 4.82 14.15
C THR A 197 2.64 4.55 15.62
N PHE A 198 1.43 4.17 15.99
CA PHE A 198 1.09 3.73 17.33
C PHE A 198 0.18 2.50 17.26
N VAL A 199 0.12 1.73 18.34
CA VAL A 199 -0.62 0.46 18.38
C VAL A 199 -1.64 0.48 19.49
N ILE A 200 -2.89 0.14 19.15
CA ILE A 200 -4.00 -0.03 20.07
C ILE A 200 -4.14 -1.53 20.34
N ARG A 201 -3.83 -1.92 21.58
CA ARG A 201 -3.62 -3.31 21.98
C ARG A 201 -4.90 -4.15 22.06
N ASP A 202 -6.02 -3.54 22.43
CA ASP A 202 -7.34 -4.15 22.50
C ASP A 202 -8.37 -3.25 21.80
N PRO A 203 -8.52 -3.36 20.48
CA PRO A 203 -9.45 -2.52 19.74
C PRO A 203 -10.92 -2.84 20.03
N SER A 204 -11.23 -3.97 20.68
CA SER A 204 -12.59 -4.28 21.15
C SER A 204 -13.03 -3.45 22.37
N ASN A 205 -12.07 -2.76 23.00
CA ASN A 205 -12.28 -1.80 24.08
C ASN A 205 -11.40 -0.56 23.88
N LEU A 206 -11.72 0.26 22.88
CA LEU A 206 -10.92 1.45 22.53
C LEU A 206 -10.66 2.38 23.73
N ALA A 207 -11.66 2.56 24.61
CA ALA A 207 -11.57 3.41 25.79
C ALA A 207 -10.57 2.88 26.83
N GLY A 208 -10.56 1.57 27.06
CA GLY A 208 -9.70 0.92 28.05
C GLY A 208 -8.38 0.37 27.52
N SER A 209 -8.17 0.36 26.20
CA SER A 209 -6.99 -0.25 25.57
C SER A 209 -5.68 0.39 26.02
N ALA A 210 -4.65 -0.43 26.23
CA ALA A 210 -3.28 0.08 26.24
C ALA A 210 -2.90 0.60 24.85
N ILE A 211 -2.07 1.65 24.82
CA ILE A 211 -1.54 2.27 23.60
C ILE A 211 -0.02 2.24 23.70
N ASP A 212 0.66 1.83 22.62
CA ASP A 212 2.11 1.88 22.50
C ASP A 212 2.54 2.73 21.31
N GLY A 213 3.74 3.29 21.37
CA GLY A 213 4.30 4.20 20.37
C GLY A 213 4.80 5.50 21.01
N PHE A 214 5.08 6.53 20.23
CA PHE A 214 5.13 6.50 18.77
C PHE A 214 6.35 5.70 18.28
N PHE A 215 6.12 4.94 17.22
CA PHE A 215 7.11 4.22 16.44
C PHE A 215 7.41 5.00 15.16
N LYS A 216 8.53 4.69 14.52
CA LYS A 216 9.07 5.49 13.42
C LYS A 216 9.26 4.66 12.18
N LEU A 217 8.38 4.78 11.19
CA LEU A 217 8.63 4.23 9.87
C LEU A 217 9.86 4.90 9.27
N GLU A 218 10.80 4.10 8.75
CA GLU A 218 12.03 4.61 8.13
C GLU A 218 11.73 5.59 6.98
N ALA A 219 10.75 5.27 6.15
CA ALA A 219 10.25 6.13 5.07
C ALA A 219 9.35 7.29 5.54
N ARG A 220 9.16 7.47 6.86
CA ARG A 220 8.41 8.58 7.48
C ARG A 220 7.02 8.77 6.85
N SER A 221 6.62 10.03 6.63
CA SER A 221 5.35 10.43 6.00
C SER A 221 5.08 9.75 4.66
N HIS A 222 6.10 9.42 3.85
CA HIS A 222 5.89 8.74 2.57
C HIS A 222 5.26 7.35 2.75
N ALA A 223 5.46 6.71 3.90
CA ALA A 223 4.93 5.39 4.23
C ALA A 223 3.79 5.44 5.27
N SER A 224 3.45 6.62 5.79
CA SER A 224 2.57 6.76 6.97
C SER A 224 1.09 6.90 6.60
N GLY A 225 0.59 6.16 5.62
CA GLY A 225 -0.81 6.17 5.21
C GLY A 225 -1.42 4.79 5.36
N TRP A 226 -2.06 4.29 4.30
CA TRP A 226 -2.67 2.96 4.28
C TRP A 226 -1.65 1.87 4.61
N MET A 227 -2.14 0.78 5.20
CA MET A 227 -1.41 -0.47 5.37
C MET A 227 -2.32 -1.58 4.88
N THR A 228 -1.80 -2.49 4.05
CA THR A 228 -2.61 -3.60 3.53
C THR A 228 -1.79 -4.88 3.49
N ARG A 229 -2.47 -6.01 3.64
CA ARG A 229 -1.85 -7.33 3.56
C ARG A 229 -1.45 -7.66 2.13
N ILE A 230 -0.23 -8.13 1.94
CA ILE A 230 0.26 -8.65 0.66
C ILE A 230 -0.39 -10.03 0.41
N PRO A 231 -1.00 -10.29 -0.76
CA PRO A 231 -1.49 -11.61 -1.13
C PRO A 231 -0.39 -12.68 -1.08
N ILE A 232 -0.74 -13.90 -0.66
CA ILE A 232 0.23 -14.95 -0.31
C ILE A 232 1.21 -15.27 -1.44
N GLU A 233 0.75 -15.20 -2.69
CA GLU A 233 1.53 -15.41 -3.91
C GLU A 233 2.65 -14.39 -4.12
N TRP A 234 2.54 -13.18 -3.55
CA TRP A 234 3.54 -12.13 -3.66
C TRP A 234 4.45 -12.01 -2.43
N GLN A 235 4.04 -12.56 -1.28
CA GLN A 235 4.79 -12.41 -0.03
C GLN A 235 6.22 -12.93 -0.13
N SER A 236 6.43 -14.08 -0.79
CA SER A 236 7.77 -14.64 -0.95
C SER A 236 8.66 -13.80 -1.85
N ALA A 237 8.12 -13.21 -2.92
CA ALA A 237 8.89 -12.40 -3.86
C ALA A 237 9.22 -11.02 -3.26
N LEU A 238 8.27 -10.45 -2.51
CA LEU A 238 8.43 -9.17 -1.83
C LEU A 238 9.15 -9.28 -0.49
N GLU A 239 9.35 -10.49 0.03
CA GLU A 239 9.94 -10.78 1.36
C GLU A 239 9.22 -10.05 2.50
N SER A 240 7.89 -9.92 2.39
CA SER A 240 7.06 -9.22 3.36
C SER A 240 5.63 -9.73 3.34
N SER A 241 4.93 -9.57 4.47
CA SER A 241 3.50 -9.85 4.61
C SER A 241 2.61 -8.62 4.44
N TYR A 242 3.17 -7.41 4.53
CA TYR A 242 2.42 -6.15 4.41
C TYR A 242 3.13 -5.11 3.55
N ILE A 243 2.31 -4.23 2.98
CA ILE A 243 2.70 -3.03 2.27
C ILE A 243 2.08 -1.82 2.98
N THR A 244 2.79 -0.71 3.01
CA THR A 244 2.34 0.57 3.52
C THR A 244 2.66 1.65 2.49
N GLY A 245 1.88 2.71 2.47
CA GLY A 245 2.09 3.81 1.52
C GLY A 245 1.29 5.03 1.91
N PHE A 246 1.59 6.14 1.27
CA PHE A 246 0.85 7.38 1.39
C PHE A 246 0.96 8.19 0.08
N ALA A 247 0.57 9.45 0.13
CA ALA A 247 0.66 10.37 -1.00
C ALA A 247 0.69 11.82 -0.49
N SER A 248 0.68 12.79 -1.41
CA SER A 248 0.65 14.23 -1.14
C SER A 248 -0.71 14.73 -0.63
N ASN A 249 -1.26 14.06 0.38
CA ASN A 249 -2.57 14.38 0.94
C ASN A 249 -2.53 15.59 1.89
N TYR A 250 -1.35 15.92 2.44
CA TYR A 250 -1.17 17.01 3.40
C TYR A 250 -0.11 18.02 2.97
N ALA A 251 -0.06 19.14 3.69
CA ALA A 251 0.78 20.26 3.35
C ALA A 251 2.27 19.92 3.41
N ILE A 252 3.03 20.69 2.63
CA ILE A 252 4.48 20.62 2.45
C ILE A 252 4.89 19.44 1.56
N ASN A 253 5.16 19.74 0.29
CA ASN A 253 5.45 18.72 -0.70
C ASN A 253 6.79 18.01 -0.45
N SER A 254 7.78 18.69 0.13
CA SER A 254 9.11 18.12 0.35
C SER A 254 9.14 16.95 1.32
N ARG A 255 8.11 16.78 2.17
CA ARG A 255 7.97 15.66 3.10
C ARG A 255 6.98 14.59 2.62
N ASN A 256 6.25 14.80 1.53
CA ASN A 256 5.23 13.86 1.06
C ASN A 256 5.64 13.24 -0.27
N SER A 257 5.10 12.07 -0.58
CA SER A 257 5.28 11.45 -1.89
C SER A 257 4.39 12.15 -2.93
N ILE A 258 4.97 12.66 -4.02
CA ILE A 258 4.28 13.37 -5.11
C ILE A 258 3.77 12.35 -6.15
N GLY A 259 2.93 11.46 -5.64
CA GLY A 259 2.40 10.26 -6.27
C GLY A 259 2.01 9.26 -5.19
N PRO A 260 1.22 8.21 -5.51
CA PRO A 260 1.02 7.10 -4.60
C PRO A 260 2.35 6.38 -4.35
N SER A 261 2.67 6.10 -3.10
CA SER A 261 3.89 5.35 -2.74
C SER A 261 3.59 3.90 -2.35
N ALA A 262 4.63 3.10 -2.20
CA ALA A 262 4.53 1.73 -1.73
C ALA A 262 5.86 1.29 -1.11
N PHE A 263 5.77 0.76 0.11
CA PHE A 263 6.89 0.25 0.89
C PHE A 263 6.49 -1.06 1.55
N THR A 264 7.34 -2.08 1.51
CA THR A 264 7.10 -3.24 2.37
C THR A 264 7.52 -2.94 3.80
N PHE A 265 6.81 -3.50 4.78
CA PHE A 265 7.18 -3.43 6.19
C PHE A 265 6.68 -4.66 6.94
N SER A 266 7.23 -4.91 8.13
CA SER A 266 6.79 -6.01 9.00
C SER A 266 6.09 -5.45 10.25
N PRO A 267 4.76 -5.63 10.39
CA PRO A 267 4.04 -5.16 11.57
C PRO A 267 4.45 -5.90 12.86
N ASP A 268 4.99 -7.12 12.75
CA ASP A 268 5.45 -7.90 13.91
C ASP A 268 6.53 -7.17 14.74
N GLN A 269 7.23 -6.19 14.14
CA GLN A 269 8.19 -5.32 14.82
C GLN A 269 7.56 -4.46 15.93
N VAL A 270 6.27 -4.13 15.82
CA VAL A 270 5.54 -3.31 16.81
C VAL A 270 4.50 -4.10 17.61
N LEU A 271 4.04 -5.25 17.08
CA LEU A 271 3.05 -6.08 17.76
C LEU A 271 3.66 -6.88 18.93
N ASN A 272 4.91 -7.34 18.82
CA ASN A 272 5.48 -8.27 19.78
C ASN A 272 6.37 -7.63 20.86
N ASP A 273 6.67 -6.33 20.77
CA ASP A 273 7.60 -5.67 21.70
C ASP A 273 6.95 -4.48 22.42
N ALA A 274 6.61 -4.69 23.69
CA ALA A 274 6.03 -3.69 24.58
C ALA A 274 7.09 -2.75 25.19
N THR A 275 8.37 -2.86 24.81
CA THR A 275 9.48 -2.21 25.54
C THR A 275 10.58 -1.59 24.70
N ILE A 276 10.44 -1.47 23.37
CA ILE A 276 11.46 -0.75 22.60
C ILE A 276 11.27 0.76 22.81
N ALA A 277 12.28 1.41 23.37
CA ALA A 277 12.39 2.86 23.31
C ALA A 277 12.56 3.26 21.83
N SER A 278 11.47 3.72 21.20
CA SER A 278 11.44 4.27 19.84
C SER A 278 12.02 3.35 18.74
N PRO A 279 11.45 2.16 18.48
CA PRO A 279 11.87 1.31 17.37
C PRO A 279 11.60 2.01 16.04
N VAL A 280 12.62 1.99 15.20
CA VAL A 280 12.48 2.31 13.77
C VAL A 280 11.91 1.06 13.09
N ILE A 281 10.73 1.20 12.48
CA ILE A 281 10.12 0.19 11.63
C ILE A 281 10.79 0.26 10.26
N GLN A 282 11.53 -0.79 9.91
CA GLN A 282 12.27 -0.84 8.65
C GLN A 282 11.29 -0.93 7.47
N THR A 283 11.60 -0.21 6.39
CA THR A 283 10.78 -0.21 5.19
C THR A 283 11.62 -0.50 3.95
N THR A 284 11.12 -1.31 3.02
CA THR A 284 11.77 -1.47 1.69
C THR A 284 10.98 -0.73 0.64
N THR A 285 11.60 0.25 -0.02
CA THR A 285 10.97 1.05 -1.09
C THR A 285 10.62 0.20 -2.30
N LEU A 286 9.39 0.35 -2.79
CA LEU A 286 8.90 -0.26 -4.03
C LEU A 286 8.42 0.79 -5.04
N LEU A 287 7.80 1.87 -4.55
CA LEU A 287 7.26 2.97 -5.33
C LEU A 287 7.37 4.24 -4.50
N ASP A 288 8.04 5.28 -4.99
CA ASP A 288 8.18 6.52 -4.24
C ASP A 288 8.59 7.68 -5.15
N PHE A 289 7.92 8.83 -4.97
CA PHE A 289 8.08 10.02 -5.78
C PHE A 289 8.40 11.23 -4.91
N SER A 290 9.61 11.78 -5.00
CA SER A 290 9.96 13.00 -4.28
C SER A 290 9.59 14.26 -5.08
N VAL A 291 9.77 15.45 -4.50
CA VAL A 291 9.64 16.72 -5.24
C VAL A 291 10.65 16.87 -6.38
N ASP A 292 11.78 16.16 -6.33
CA ASP A 292 12.79 16.12 -7.39
C ASP A 292 12.50 15.03 -8.43
N HIS A 293 11.78 13.98 -8.03
CA HIS A 293 11.41 12.84 -8.88
C HIS A 293 9.91 12.58 -8.83
N ARG A 294 9.14 13.55 -9.33
CA ARG A 294 7.67 13.51 -9.34
C ARG A 294 7.15 12.53 -10.37
N LEU A 295 5.93 12.02 -10.15
CA LEU A 295 5.25 11.17 -11.12
C LEU A 295 5.03 11.91 -12.47
N HIS A 296 4.72 13.21 -12.40
CA HIS A 296 4.69 14.10 -13.55
C HIS A 296 5.45 15.41 -13.26
N PRO A 297 6.27 15.94 -14.20
CA PRO A 297 7.09 17.14 -13.96
C PRO A 297 6.28 18.44 -13.83
N GLU A 298 5.05 18.48 -14.38
CA GLU A 298 4.16 19.66 -14.39
C GLU A 298 2.98 19.50 -13.41
N PRO A 299 3.17 19.69 -12.10
CA PRO A 299 2.15 19.47 -11.06
C PRO A 299 0.92 20.36 -11.21
N TYR A 300 1.07 21.59 -11.72
CA TYR A 300 -0.04 22.55 -11.85
C TYR A 300 -0.76 22.47 -13.20
N ASN A 301 -0.30 21.57 -14.08
CA ASN A 301 -0.89 21.32 -15.39
C ASN A 301 -1.12 22.58 -16.26
N GLY A 302 -0.20 23.56 -16.20
CA GLY A 302 -0.36 24.84 -16.93
C GLY A 302 -0.36 24.71 -18.46
N PHE A 303 0.07 23.55 -18.99
CA PHE A 303 0.06 23.23 -20.42
C PHE A 303 -1.02 22.22 -20.82
N GLY A 304 -1.82 21.70 -19.86
CA GLY A 304 -2.87 20.72 -20.13
C GLY A 304 -2.37 19.33 -20.56
N THR A 305 -1.15 18.95 -20.18
CA THR A 305 -0.53 17.66 -20.55
C THR A 305 -0.43 16.66 -19.41
N ASN A 306 -0.78 17.04 -18.19
CA ASN A 306 -0.73 16.19 -17.02
C ASN A 306 -2.12 15.63 -16.71
N ASP A 307 -2.36 14.40 -17.16
CA ASP A 307 -3.57 13.63 -16.93
C ASP A 307 -3.40 12.54 -15.86
N ILE A 308 -2.22 12.43 -15.24
CA ILE A 308 -1.88 11.32 -14.32
C ILE A 308 -1.90 11.72 -12.84
N TRP A 309 -1.20 12.79 -12.45
CA TRP A 309 -1.06 13.19 -11.05
C TRP A 309 -0.67 14.65 -10.94
N THR A 310 -1.55 15.47 -10.39
CA THR A 310 -1.39 16.92 -10.25
C THR A 310 -1.17 17.30 -8.79
N GLU A 311 -0.98 18.59 -8.53
CA GLU A 311 -0.82 19.14 -7.19
C GLU A 311 -2.03 18.88 -6.26
N VAL A 312 -3.21 18.60 -6.82
CA VAL A 312 -4.44 18.35 -6.06
C VAL A 312 -4.84 16.87 -6.04
N SER A 313 -3.96 15.98 -6.53
CA SER A 313 -4.18 14.54 -6.46
C SER A 313 -3.88 14.01 -5.06
N GLU A 314 -4.69 13.04 -4.63
CA GLU A 314 -4.63 12.39 -3.32
C GLU A 314 -4.84 10.89 -3.50
N ALA A 315 -4.23 10.06 -2.65
CA ALA A 315 -4.48 8.63 -2.59
C ALA A 315 -4.78 8.20 -1.15
N TYR A 316 -5.75 7.30 -0.98
CA TYR A 316 -6.24 6.88 0.34
C TYR A 316 -6.08 5.39 0.60
N LEU A 317 -5.79 4.61 -0.43
CA LEU A 317 -5.58 3.17 -0.35
C LEU A 317 -4.59 2.73 -1.43
N GLY A 318 -3.72 1.78 -1.06
CA GLY A 318 -2.93 0.98 -1.98
C GLY A 318 -2.91 -0.48 -1.54
N PHE A 319 -3.24 -1.39 -2.45
CA PHE A 319 -3.24 -2.84 -2.18
C PHE A 319 -2.86 -3.64 -3.43
N ILE A 320 -2.30 -4.82 -3.25
CA ILE A 320 -2.11 -5.75 -4.36
C ILE A 320 -3.38 -6.57 -4.51
N ALA A 321 -4.02 -6.52 -5.68
CA ALA A 321 -5.22 -7.29 -5.94
C ALA A 321 -4.89 -8.80 -6.01
N PRO A 322 -5.55 -9.66 -5.22
CA PRO A 322 -5.27 -11.09 -5.18
C PRO A 322 -5.32 -11.74 -6.56
N SER A 323 -4.45 -12.73 -6.79
CA SER A 323 -4.32 -13.49 -8.04
C SER A 323 -3.97 -12.64 -9.28
N THR A 324 -3.51 -11.40 -9.10
CA THR A 324 -3.12 -10.48 -10.18
C THR A 324 -1.71 -9.95 -9.97
N ALA A 325 -1.10 -9.40 -11.02
CA ALA A 325 0.11 -8.61 -10.93
C ALA A 325 -0.18 -7.11 -10.79
N THR A 326 -1.27 -6.73 -10.13
CA THR A 326 -1.69 -5.33 -10.02
C THR A 326 -1.63 -4.82 -8.60
N TYR A 327 -0.81 -3.80 -8.38
CA TYR A 327 -0.96 -2.90 -7.24
C TYR A 327 -1.95 -1.81 -7.62
N VAL A 328 -3.04 -1.71 -6.89
CA VAL A 328 -4.15 -0.78 -7.12
C VAL A 328 -4.02 0.35 -6.11
N THR A 329 -4.06 1.59 -6.57
CA THR A 329 -4.19 2.76 -5.69
C THR A 329 -5.43 3.56 -6.03
N VAL A 330 -6.19 4.00 -5.02
CA VAL A 330 -7.47 4.69 -5.19
C VAL A 330 -7.46 6.01 -4.41
N GLY A 331 -8.03 7.05 -5.02
CA GLY A 331 -8.23 8.33 -4.35
C GLY A 331 -8.89 9.38 -5.25
N ASN A 332 -8.31 10.58 -5.28
CA ASN A 332 -8.86 11.72 -6.00
C ASN A 332 -7.81 12.31 -6.94
N SER A 333 -8.26 12.90 -8.03
CA SER A 333 -7.41 13.71 -8.90
C SER A 333 -8.19 14.90 -9.45
N GLY A 334 -7.52 15.86 -10.06
CA GLY A 334 -8.17 17.05 -10.58
C GLY A 334 -7.20 18.01 -11.27
N GLY A 335 -7.73 19.09 -11.83
CA GLY A 335 -6.90 20.05 -12.56
C GLY A 335 -6.31 19.48 -13.85
N HIS A 336 -6.96 18.45 -14.43
CA HIS A 336 -6.52 17.82 -15.68
C HIS A 336 -7.00 18.59 -16.91
N GLY A 337 -8.00 19.45 -16.74
CA GLY A 337 -8.57 20.30 -17.77
C GLY A 337 -7.61 21.40 -18.25
N PRO A 338 -8.00 22.11 -19.33
CA PRO A 338 -7.12 23.05 -20.04
C PRO A 338 -6.75 24.29 -19.23
N LEU A 339 -7.49 24.61 -18.16
CA LEU A 339 -7.18 25.74 -17.29
C LEU A 339 -6.13 25.39 -16.21
N GLY A 340 -5.95 24.10 -15.91
CA GLY A 340 -5.01 23.63 -14.90
C GLY A 340 -5.32 24.13 -13.49
N ILE A 341 -4.28 24.30 -12.69
CA ILE A 341 -4.33 24.61 -11.25
C ILE A 341 -3.67 25.96 -11.00
N GLY A 342 -4.17 26.67 -9.99
CA GLY A 342 -3.51 27.83 -9.41
C GLY A 342 -3.38 27.72 -7.89
N TYR A 343 -2.46 28.48 -7.31
CA TYR A 343 -2.28 28.54 -5.85
C TYR A 343 -2.96 29.78 -5.28
N LYS A 344 -3.89 29.59 -4.33
CA LYS A 344 -4.66 30.67 -3.69
C LYS A 344 -5.40 31.57 -4.70
N ILE A 345 -5.84 30.97 -5.80
CA ILE A 345 -6.64 31.63 -6.82
C ILE A 345 -8.10 31.77 -6.39
N THR A 346 -8.85 32.62 -7.09
CA THR A 346 -10.31 32.60 -7.08
C THR A 346 -10.77 31.72 -8.24
N GLN A 347 -11.52 30.66 -7.94
CA GLN A 347 -12.09 29.77 -8.96
C GLN A 347 -13.21 30.47 -9.74
N GLU A 348 -13.65 29.87 -10.84
CA GLU A 348 -14.71 30.45 -11.70
C GLU A 348 -16.06 30.65 -11.00
N ASN A 349 -16.32 29.92 -9.92
CA ASN A 349 -17.51 30.11 -9.06
C ASN A 349 -17.35 31.23 -8.02
N GLY A 350 -16.22 31.95 -8.01
CA GLY A 350 -15.91 33.01 -7.06
C GLY A 350 -15.33 32.55 -5.72
N HIS A 351 -15.07 31.25 -5.52
CA HIS A 351 -14.46 30.73 -4.30
C HIS A 351 -12.96 31.03 -4.26
N LEU A 352 -12.49 31.68 -3.18
CA LEU A 352 -11.06 31.90 -2.92
C LEU A 352 -10.47 30.67 -2.23
N CYS A 353 -9.52 30.01 -2.89
CA CYS A 353 -8.86 28.83 -2.36
C CYS A 353 -7.82 29.17 -1.28
N GLY A 354 -7.71 28.32 -0.25
CA GLY A 354 -6.66 28.43 0.78
C GLY A 354 -5.29 27.88 0.34
N GLY A 355 -5.26 27.09 -0.72
CA GLY A 355 -4.08 26.40 -1.27
C GLY A 355 -4.19 26.18 -2.78
N PRO A 356 -3.50 25.17 -3.35
CA PRO A 356 -3.69 24.78 -4.73
C PRO A 356 -5.13 24.34 -4.99
N CYS A 357 -5.73 24.79 -6.09
CA CYS A 357 -7.01 24.31 -6.56
C CYS A 357 -7.14 24.49 -8.09
N PRO A 358 -7.96 23.70 -8.79
CA PRO A 358 -8.25 23.92 -10.19
C PRO A 358 -8.95 25.27 -10.42
N TYR A 359 -8.70 25.91 -11.56
CA TYR A 359 -9.45 27.13 -11.93
C TYR A 359 -10.94 26.82 -12.16
N ASP A 360 -11.22 25.75 -12.91
CA ASP A 360 -12.56 25.16 -13.02
C ASP A 360 -12.86 24.35 -11.76
N TYR A 361 -13.79 24.84 -10.93
CA TYR A 361 -14.15 24.20 -9.67
C TYR A 361 -14.80 22.82 -9.81
N THR A 362 -15.10 22.39 -11.03
CA THR A 362 -15.67 21.07 -11.33
C THR A 362 -14.62 20.06 -11.81
N ASP A 363 -13.37 20.49 -12.04
CA ASP A 363 -12.26 19.67 -12.54
C ASP A 363 -11.66 18.81 -11.41
N HIS A 364 -12.50 17.93 -10.86
CA HIS A 364 -12.20 17.00 -9.78
C HIS A 364 -12.85 15.65 -10.06
N TYR A 365 -12.12 14.58 -9.75
CA TYR A 365 -12.51 13.22 -10.07
C TYR A 365 -12.16 12.29 -8.93
N ASN A 366 -13.04 11.32 -8.68
CA ASN A 366 -12.63 10.08 -8.04
C ASN A 366 -11.73 9.33 -9.03
N TYR A 367 -10.61 8.80 -8.59
CA TYR A 367 -9.53 8.35 -9.48
C TYR A 367 -8.87 7.06 -9.00
N ILE A 368 -8.28 6.33 -9.95
CA ILE A 368 -7.60 5.06 -9.71
C ILE A 368 -6.37 4.95 -10.59
N TRP A 369 -5.31 4.34 -10.04
CA TRP A 369 -4.08 4.02 -10.76
C TRP A 369 -3.73 2.54 -10.56
N LEU A 370 -3.39 1.87 -11.65
CA LEU A 370 -3.04 0.45 -11.69
C LEU A 370 -1.57 0.29 -12.07
N TRP A 371 -0.80 -0.32 -11.18
CA TRP A 371 0.65 -0.47 -11.29
C TRP A 371 1.00 -1.96 -11.42
N ASP A 372 2.06 -2.28 -12.18
CA ASP A 372 2.51 -3.68 -12.31
C ASP A 372 3.40 -4.06 -11.10
N VAL A 373 3.00 -5.09 -10.36
CA VAL A 373 3.78 -5.60 -9.20
C VAL A 373 5.16 -6.11 -9.64
N ASN A 374 5.31 -6.55 -10.89
CA ASN A 374 6.61 -6.94 -11.41
C ASN A 374 7.56 -5.74 -11.54
N ASP A 375 7.04 -4.53 -11.81
CA ASP A 375 7.88 -3.32 -11.81
C ASP A 375 8.28 -2.94 -10.38
N LEU A 376 7.40 -3.13 -9.40
CA LEU A 376 7.75 -2.98 -7.98
C LEU A 376 8.87 -3.95 -7.55
N LEU A 377 8.84 -5.19 -8.07
CA LEU A 377 9.92 -6.16 -7.83
C LEU A 377 11.25 -5.73 -8.48
N LYS A 378 11.21 -5.13 -9.67
CA LYS A 378 12.42 -4.56 -10.30
C LYS A 378 13.02 -3.43 -9.48
N VAL A 379 12.18 -2.61 -8.81
CA VAL A 379 12.67 -1.60 -7.86
C VAL A 379 13.35 -2.27 -6.68
N LYS A 380 12.71 -3.29 -6.07
CA LYS A 380 13.28 -4.05 -4.96
C LYS A 380 14.65 -4.66 -5.30
N THR A 381 14.83 -5.16 -6.53
CA THR A 381 16.10 -5.76 -7.00
C THR A 381 17.12 -4.73 -7.51
N GLY A 382 16.77 -3.44 -7.55
CA GLY A 382 17.63 -2.35 -8.02
C GLY A 382 17.80 -2.30 -9.55
N GLU A 383 16.89 -2.91 -10.30
CA GLU A 383 16.89 -2.89 -11.77
C GLU A 383 16.36 -1.56 -12.34
N ILE A 384 15.42 -0.92 -11.65
CA ILE A 384 14.88 0.42 -11.96
C ILE A 384 14.72 1.24 -10.69
N ASN A 385 14.65 2.57 -10.80
CA ASN A 385 14.40 3.42 -9.63
C ASN A 385 12.90 3.41 -9.25
N SER A 386 12.61 3.66 -7.97
CA SER A 386 11.23 3.71 -7.46
C SER A 386 10.34 4.74 -8.17
N TYR A 387 10.93 5.83 -8.62
CA TYR A 387 10.25 6.93 -9.33
C TYR A 387 10.21 6.75 -10.86
N ASP A 388 10.83 5.70 -11.41
CA ASP A 388 10.75 5.37 -12.85
C ASP A 388 9.51 4.54 -13.18
N VAL A 389 8.87 3.92 -12.17
CA VAL A 389 7.64 3.13 -12.33
C VAL A 389 6.50 4.03 -12.78
N ARG A 390 5.67 3.54 -13.70
CA ARG A 390 4.46 4.21 -14.18
C ARG A 390 3.24 3.29 -14.05
N PRO A 391 2.04 3.82 -13.78
CA PRO A 391 0.85 3.01 -13.84
C PRO A 391 0.63 2.59 -15.30
N TYR A 392 0.32 1.34 -15.52
CA TYR A 392 0.02 0.85 -16.87
C TYR A 392 -1.38 1.27 -17.33
N GLU A 393 -2.24 1.65 -16.38
CA GLU A 393 -3.61 2.13 -16.62
C GLU A 393 -4.06 2.99 -15.43
N TYR A 394 -4.75 4.07 -15.70
CA TYR A 394 -5.29 4.99 -14.71
C TYR A 394 -6.45 5.77 -15.32
N GLY A 395 -7.28 6.37 -14.48
CA GLY A 395 -8.43 7.13 -14.96
C GLY A 395 -9.46 7.41 -13.88
N GLU A 396 -10.56 8.02 -14.32
CA GLU A 396 -11.70 8.29 -13.46
C GLU A 396 -12.36 6.99 -12.98
N LEU A 397 -12.64 6.94 -11.68
CA LEU A 397 -13.44 5.90 -11.04
C LEU A 397 -14.85 6.44 -10.81
N VAL A 398 -15.79 6.08 -11.69
CA VAL A 398 -17.18 6.55 -11.56
C VAL A 398 -17.92 5.74 -10.49
N LEU A 399 -18.32 6.42 -9.41
CA LEU A 399 -18.97 5.88 -8.23
C LEU A 399 -20.43 6.36 -8.11
N PRO A 400 -21.36 5.50 -7.63
CA PRO A 400 -22.66 5.95 -7.16
C PRO A 400 -22.52 7.04 -6.12
N PHE A 401 -23.50 7.95 -6.06
CA PHE A 401 -23.54 9.06 -5.10
C PHE A 401 -22.39 10.08 -5.23
N GLN A 402 -21.53 9.99 -6.26
CA GLN A 402 -20.48 10.99 -6.49
C GLN A 402 -21.05 12.35 -6.92
N ASP A 403 -22.22 12.36 -7.56
CA ASP A 403 -22.92 13.57 -7.95
C ASP A 403 -24.33 13.54 -7.36
N THR A 404 -24.61 14.50 -6.48
CA THR A 404 -25.92 14.68 -5.85
C THR A 404 -26.62 15.95 -6.33
N GLY A 405 -26.08 16.62 -7.36
CA GLY A 405 -26.56 17.90 -7.90
C GLY A 405 -26.23 19.12 -7.03
N LEU A 406 -25.72 18.92 -5.80
CA LEU A 406 -25.30 20.00 -4.90
C LEU A 406 -23.77 20.11 -4.79
N THR A 407 -23.09 18.97 -4.70
CA THR A 407 -21.62 18.86 -4.61
C THR A 407 -21.13 17.57 -5.23
N TYR A 408 -19.91 17.61 -5.77
CA TYR A 408 -19.18 16.41 -6.17
C TYR A 408 -18.57 15.75 -4.91
N ASN A 409 -18.95 14.52 -4.65
CA ASN A 409 -18.56 13.75 -3.48
C ASN A 409 -17.31 12.93 -3.82
N LEU A 410 -16.19 13.39 -3.27
CA LEU A 410 -14.89 12.76 -3.45
C LEU A 410 -14.65 11.59 -2.49
N ILE A 411 -13.77 10.67 -2.86
CA ILE A 411 -13.26 9.63 -1.96
C ILE A 411 -12.58 10.32 -0.78
N GLY A 412 -12.95 9.91 0.43
CA GLY A 412 -12.25 10.30 1.65
C GLY A 412 -11.45 9.20 2.28
N ALA A 413 -11.83 7.94 2.05
CA ALA A 413 -11.07 6.80 2.53
C ALA A 413 -11.44 5.58 1.69
N ALA A 414 -10.57 4.59 1.69
CA ALA A 414 -10.90 3.26 1.17
C ALA A 414 -10.13 2.21 1.95
N ASP A 415 -10.65 0.99 1.94
CA ASP A 415 -9.94 -0.19 2.43
C ASP A 415 -10.36 -1.42 1.63
N PHE A 416 -9.49 -2.43 1.60
CA PHE A 416 -9.71 -3.67 0.85
C PHE A 416 -9.59 -4.89 1.77
N ASP A 417 -10.65 -5.70 1.79
CA ASP A 417 -10.62 -6.98 2.49
C ASP A 417 -10.21 -8.11 1.52
N PRO A 418 -8.98 -8.65 1.63
CA PRO A 418 -8.50 -9.72 0.75
C PRO A 418 -9.17 -11.07 1.02
N THR A 419 -9.94 -11.22 2.10
CA THR A 419 -10.66 -12.47 2.39
C THR A 419 -11.99 -12.54 1.64
N THR A 420 -12.61 -11.39 1.38
CA THR A 420 -13.89 -11.28 0.68
C THR A 420 -13.76 -10.62 -0.69
N ASP A 421 -12.55 -10.22 -1.11
CA ASP A 421 -12.25 -9.37 -2.27
C ASP A 421 -13.16 -8.13 -2.38
N LEU A 422 -13.56 -7.58 -1.24
CA LEU A 422 -14.42 -6.40 -1.18
C LEU A 422 -13.57 -5.15 -1.01
N LEU A 423 -13.74 -4.21 -1.94
CA LEU A 423 -13.23 -2.85 -1.87
C LEU A 423 -14.32 -1.96 -1.28
N TYR A 424 -14.04 -1.40 -0.12
CA TYR A 424 -14.88 -0.44 0.58
C TYR A 424 -14.37 0.96 0.28
N ILE A 425 -15.26 1.85 -0.16
CA ILE A 425 -14.93 3.24 -0.48
C ILE A 425 -15.89 4.15 0.27
N LEU A 426 -15.32 5.10 1.00
CA LEU A 426 -16.07 6.08 1.77
C LEU A 426 -16.09 7.41 1.02
N LEU A 427 -17.25 7.77 0.49
CA LEU A 427 -17.45 9.05 -0.18
C LEU A 427 -17.76 10.14 0.85
N LYS A 428 -17.00 11.23 0.81
CA LYS A 428 -17.25 12.41 1.64
C LYS A 428 -18.63 12.97 1.28
N ARG A 429 -19.41 13.36 2.29
CA ARG A 429 -20.66 14.13 2.12
C ARG A 429 -21.76 13.44 1.28
N GLY A 430 -21.68 12.13 1.09
CA GLY A 430 -22.60 11.39 0.23
C GLY A 430 -24.04 11.23 0.74
N ASP A 431 -24.33 11.61 1.99
CA ASP A 431 -25.68 11.54 2.56
C ASP A 431 -26.22 12.91 3.02
N PRO A 432 -26.92 13.63 2.14
CA PRO A 432 -27.61 14.88 2.47
C PRO A 432 -28.99 14.69 3.13
N LEU A 433 -29.52 13.48 3.29
CA LEU A 433 -30.91 13.29 3.72
C LEU A 433 -31.11 13.47 5.24
N GLN A 434 -30.05 13.32 6.04
CA GLN A 434 -30.18 13.32 7.50
C GLN A 434 -30.17 14.72 8.13
N SER A 435 -29.56 15.70 7.45
CA SER A 435 -29.43 17.07 7.95
C SER A 435 -29.21 18.05 6.80
N ALA A 436 -29.82 19.24 6.91
CA ALA A 436 -29.64 20.33 5.95
C ALA A 436 -28.29 21.05 6.09
N PHE A 437 -27.59 20.86 7.21
CA PHE A 437 -26.37 21.61 7.56
C PHE A 437 -25.13 20.73 7.63
N GLU A 438 -25.31 19.40 7.64
CA GLU A 438 -24.26 18.46 7.91
C GLU A 438 -24.49 17.21 7.07
N GLN A 439 -23.48 16.80 6.31
CA GLN A 439 -23.58 15.65 5.41
C GLN A 439 -22.68 14.54 5.94
N ALA A 440 -23.29 13.40 6.25
CA ALA A 440 -22.56 12.19 6.62
C ALA A 440 -21.88 11.60 5.37
N PRO A 441 -20.76 10.87 5.55
CA PRO A 441 -20.23 10.08 4.45
C PRO A 441 -21.14 8.89 4.15
N ILE A 442 -20.95 8.29 2.97
CA ILE A 442 -21.61 7.06 2.55
C ILE A 442 -20.56 6.01 2.22
N MET A 443 -20.79 4.77 2.64
CA MET A 443 -19.94 3.64 2.26
C MET A 443 -20.50 3.00 1.01
N VAL A 444 -19.70 2.90 -0.06
CA VAL A 444 -19.99 2.10 -1.25
C VAL A 444 -19.04 0.91 -1.31
N VAL A 445 -19.55 -0.24 -1.74
CA VAL A 445 -18.81 -1.50 -1.68
C VAL A 445 -18.80 -2.17 -3.05
N TYR A 446 -17.62 -2.60 -3.47
CA TYR A 446 -17.38 -3.28 -4.74
C TYR A 446 -16.74 -4.64 -4.49
N LYS A 447 -17.13 -5.64 -5.27
CA LYS A 447 -16.41 -6.90 -5.39
C LYS A 447 -15.44 -6.77 -6.55
N LEU A 448 -14.18 -7.11 -6.33
CA LEU A 448 -13.24 -7.27 -7.42
C LEU A 448 -13.53 -8.61 -8.13
N ASP A 449 -13.97 -8.55 -9.39
CA ASP A 449 -14.15 -9.75 -10.21
C ASP A 449 -12.85 -10.07 -10.93
N LEU A 450 -12.12 -11.00 -10.36
CA LEU A 450 -10.81 -11.44 -10.80
C LEU A 450 -10.94 -12.48 -11.92
N VAL A 451 -11.79 -12.24 -12.94
CA VAL A 451 -12.13 -13.20 -14.00
C VAL A 451 -10.87 -13.91 -14.49
N ARG A 452 -10.76 -15.18 -14.07
CA ARG A 452 -9.65 -16.05 -14.44
C ARG A 452 -9.83 -16.35 -15.93
N PRO A 453 -8.84 -16.10 -16.81
CA PRO A 453 -8.92 -16.70 -18.12
C PRO A 453 -9.07 -18.20 -17.91
N ASN A 454 -10.12 -18.79 -18.50
CA ASN A 454 -10.31 -20.24 -18.46
C ASN A 454 -8.98 -20.88 -18.93
N PRO A 455 -8.48 -21.93 -18.25
CA PRO A 455 -7.35 -22.67 -18.76
C PRO A 455 -7.67 -23.08 -20.20
N PRO A 456 -6.71 -22.99 -21.15
CA PRO A 456 -6.96 -23.34 -22.53
C PRO A 456 -7.63 -24.70 -22.60
N THR A 457 -8.81 -24.78 -23.21
CA THR A 457 -9.49 -26.05 -23.48
C THR A 457 -8.53 -26.95 -24.25
N GLY A 458 -8.08 -28.04 -23.63
CA GLY A 458 -7.19 -29.02 -24.26
C GLY A 458 -5.93 -29.41 -23.47
N VAL A 459 -5.64 -28.78 -22.32
CA VAL A 459 -4.51 -29.21 -21.47
C VAL A 459 -5.03 -30.10 -20.34
N SER A 460 -4.89 -31.42 -20.50
CA SER A 460 -4.95 -32.36 -19.39
C SER A 460 -3.56 -32.47 -18.76
N VAL A 461 -3.45 -32.08 -17.50
CA VAL A 461 -2.26 -32.39 -16.69
C VAL A 461 -2.36 -33.88 -16.33
N LYS A 462 -1.41 -34.68 -16.80
CA LYS A 462 -1.22 -36.07 -16.39
C LYS A 462 -0.40 -36.15 -15.11
#